data_AF-A0A542UMN4-F1
#
_entry.id   AF-A0A542UMN4-F1
#
_cell.length_a   1.000
_cell.length_b   1.000
_cell.length_c   1.000
_cell.angle_alpha   90.00
_cell.angle_beta   90.00
_cell.angle_gamma   90.00
#
_symmetry.space_group_name_H-M   'P 1'
#
loop_
_entity.id
_entity.type
_entity.pdbx_description
1 polymer ?
#
loop_
_entity_poly.entity_id
_entity_poly.type
_entity_poly.pdbx_seq_one_letter_code
_entity_poly.pdbx_strand_id
1 'polypeptide(L)'
;MRSRPYEELPRQVRPHPDDLPWNRPPDPAEVDPAVLGALLHRHGWQRRGGAPGRYGRWTPPGPGGGGTSLLVPESRAFPDSDDLLGEALDALARSGTPAAREVLISLAVPSDEIRWWRDTPSGPVGAAPWAADGQLRGAARQMLLAAALATRARAGYYGARHRRSAAALLQDVLVGPAADGRHLTAFVPVPTGRPLAVRLHQALYAAREAVDYRRATGGMDAFDGAVEAGVSRELTEALAALVRGTEGARIAVAWAPGSGVPEGCAPSAEPVEFSPGDLPALREAAARYLRDEPSVPVRVTGAVIRMRRSGPGGEGTVRLRVLSGADVPHVRVTLDEEDYRIAGHAHLVGLPVRVHGRLERRGGFRRLTGASGVVPVQVDEGERDRLMKSLQENLDFFEEACGEAYGDED
;
A
#
# COMPACT_ATOMS: atom_id res chain seq x y z
N MET A 1 23.50 60.22 -28.12
CA MET A 1 22.64 59.14 -27.60
C MET A 1 23.50 57.88 -27.57
N ARG A 2 24.03 57.50 -26.40
CA ARG A 2 24.94 56.35 -26.25
C ARG A 2 24.11 55.12 -25.87
N SER A 3 24.07 54.13 -26.76
CA SER A 3 23.38 52.85 -26.53
C SER A 3 24.14 52.01 -25.51
N ARG A 4 23.46 51.57 -24.44
CA ARG A 4 23.97 50.59 -23.47
C ARG A 4 24.03 49.19 -24.14
N PRO A 5 25.06 48.38 -23.87
CA PRO A 5 25.06 46.98 -24.28
C PRO A 5 24.09 46.18 -23.41
N TYR A 6 23.44 45.19 -24.02
CA TYR A 6 22.53 44.24 -23.39
C TYR A 6 23.36 43.26 -22.55
N GLU A 7 23.24 43.34 -21.22
CA GLU A 7 23.77 42.30 -20.32
C GLU A 7 22.96 41.02 -20.53
N GLU A 8 23.60 39.98 -21.07
CA GLU A 8 23.05 38.63 -21.05
C GLU A 8 22.88 38.19 -19.60
N LEU A 9 21.63 37.99 -19.17
CA LEU A 9 21.31 37.37 -17.89
C LEU A 9 21.96 35.98 -17.85
N PRO A 10 22.73 35.64 -16.80
CA PRO A 10 23.39 34.35 -16.70
C PRO A 10 22.33 33.24 -16.74
N ARG A 11 22.49 32.30 -17.68
CA ARG A 11 21.65 31.10 -17.77
C ARG A 11 21.68 30.38 -16.42
N GLN A 12 20.56 30.38 -15.70
CA GLN A 12 20.38 29.52 -14.54
C GLN A 12 20.50 28.07 -15.00
N VAL A 13 21.63 27.45 -14.65
CA VAL A 13 21.83 26.01 -14.79
C VAL A 13 20.80 25.36 -13.85
N ARG A 14 19.84 24.63 -14.43
CA ARG A 14 18.94 23.80 -13.61
C ARG A 14 19.81 22.81 -12.82
N PRO A 15 19.61 22.67 -11.50
CA PRO A 15 20.35 21.70 -10.71
C PRO A 15 20.21 20.31 -11.32
N HIS A 16 21.29 19.53 -11.31
CA HIS A 16 21.27 18.18 -11.85
C HIS A 16 20.33 17.32 -10.97
N PRO A 17 19.53 16.39 -11.51
CA PRO A 17 18.74 15.45 -10.71
C PRO A 17 19.52 14.77 -9.56
N ASP A 18 20.85 14.60 -9.68
CA ASP A 18 21.71 14.05 -8.64
C ASP A 18 22.01 15.02 -7.47
N ASP A 19 21.78 16.34 -7.65
CA ASP A 19 21.96 17.36 -6.61
C ASP A 19 20.76 17.47 -5.65
N LEU A 20 19.70 16.68 -5.89
CA LEU A 20 18.54 16.62 -5.02
C LEU A 20 18.95 16.06 -3.63
N PRO A 21 18.46 16.61 -2.52
CA PRO A 21 18.85 16.20 -1.15
C PRO A 21 18.61 14.71 -0.85
N TRP A 22 17.72 14.07 -1.60
CA TRP A 22 17.37 12.66 -1.55
C TRP A 22 18.45 11.72 -2.11
N ASN A 23 19.40 12.23 -2.89
CA ASN A 23 20.51 11.47 -3.48
C ASN A 23 21.82 11.60 -2.70
N ARG A 24 21.84 12.38 -1.61
CA ARG A 24 23.02 12.50 -0.75
C ARG A 24 23.07 11.36 0.27
N PRO A 25 24.26 10.81 0.53
CA PRO A 25 24.44 9.91 1.66
C PRO A 25 24.04 10.62 2.97
N PRO A 26 23.56 9.87 3.98
CA PRO A 26 23.17 10.44 5.27
C PRO A 26 24.36 11.16 5.92
N ASP A 27 24.08 12.20 6.71
CA ASP A 27 25.12 12.93 7.44
C ASP A 27 25.77 11.99 8.48
N PRO A 28 27.09 11.76 8.45
CA PRO A 28 27.79 10.95 9.46
C PRO A 28 27.47 11.40 10.90
N ALA A 29 27.30 12.70 11.12
CA ALA A 29 26.99 13.28 12.43
C ALA A 29 25.58 12.92 12.95
N GLU A 30 24.70 12.42 12.10
CA GLU A 30 23.32 12.01 12.44
C GLU A 30 23.17 10.48 12.52
N VAL A 31 24.13 9.70 12.03
CA VAL A 31 24.10 8.23 12.07
C VAL A 31 24.51 7.66 13.43
N ASP A 32 23.61 6.91 14.07
CA ASP A 32 23.94 6.08 15.24
C ASP A 32 24.71 4.82 14.81
N PRO A 33 25.95 4.57 15.31
CA PRO A 33 26.72 3.38 14.99
C PRO A 33 26.00 2.06 15.31
N ALA A 34 25.14 2.03 16.34
CA ALA A 34 24.36 0.84 16.68
C ALA A 34 23.28 0.55 15.62
N VAL A 35 22.65 1.60 15.09
CA VAL A 35 21.67 1.49 14.00
C VAL A 35 22.35 1.02 12.71
N LEU A 36 23.50 1.61 12.36
CA LEU A 36 24.30 1.17 11.20
C LEU A 36 24.70 -0.31 11.34
N GLY A 37 25.21 -0.73 12.51
CA GLY A 37 25.55 -2.12 12.77
C GLY A 37 24.37 -3.09 12.63
N ALA A 38 23.20 -2.70 13.14
CA ALA A 38 21.97 -3.50 13.02
C ALA A 38 21.51 -3.64 11.55
N LEU A 39 21.58 -2.56 10.77
CA LEU A 39 21.23 -2.56 9.35
C LEU A 39 22.23 -3.38 8.51
N LEU A 40 23.53 -3.25 8.79
CA LEU A 40 24.56 -4.06 8.14
C LEU A 40 24.29 -5.56 8.34
N HIS A 41 24.04 -5.97 9.59
CA HIS A 41 23.71 -7.36 9.89
C HIS A 41 22.45 -7.85 9.16
N ARG A 42 21.39 -7.04 9.17
CA ARG A 42 20.11 -7.33 8.48
C ARG A 42 20.30 -7.59 6.99
N HIS A 43 21.15 -6.80 6.35
CA HIS A 43 21.44 -6.86 4.91
C HIS A 43 22.61 -7.80 4.58
N GLY A 44 22.94 -8.72 5.49
CA GLY A 44 23.85 -9.84 5.25
C GLY A 44 25.34 -9.52 5.41
N TRP A 45 25.70 -8.31 5.86
CA TRP A 45 27.08 -8.00 6.19
C TRP A 45 27.51 -8.76 7.45
N GLN A 46 28.76 -9.22 7.43
CA GLN A 46 29.31 -10.04 8.51
C GLN A 46 30.37 -9.27 9.28
N ARG A 47 30.23 -9.20 10.60
CA ARG A 47 31.28 -8.65 11.47
C ARG A 47 32.42 -9.66 11.61
N ARG A 48 33.60 -9.37 11.06
CA ARG A 48 34.80 -10.23 11.06
C ARG A 48 35.93 -9.67 11.92
N GLY A 49 35.62 -9.42 13.19
CA GLY A 49 36.56 -8.90 14.18
C GLY A 49 36.50 -7.37 14.32
N GLY A 50 37.52 -6.81 14.95
CA GLY A 50 37.58 -5.39 15.31
C GLY A 50 38.42 -5.17 16.56
N ALA A 51 38.50 -3.92 17.00
CA ALA A 51 39.08 -3.55 18.29
C ALA A 51 37.95 -3.25 19.28
N PRO A 52 37.75 -4.09 20.33
CA PRO A 52 36.70 -3.87 21.33
C PRO A 52 36.78 -2.47 21.95
N GLY A 53 35.63 -1.83 22.15
CA GLY A 53 35.52 -0.46 22.62
C GLY A 53 35.88 0.61 21.59
N ARG A 54 36.27 0.22 20.36
CA ARG A 54 36.68 1.15 19.29
C ARG A 54 35.83 0.96 18.04
N TYR A 55 36.05 -0.13 17.29
CA TYR A 55 35.38 -0.37 16.01
C TYR A 55 35.24 -1.86 15.68
N GLY A 56 34.20 -2.20 14.92
CA GLY A 56 34.00 -3.48 14.27
C GLY A 56 34.34 -3.43 12.78
N ARG A 57 34.95 -4.50 12.25
CA ARG A 57 35.18 -4.67 10.82
C ARG A 57 34.05 -5.49 10.20
N TRP A 58 33.40 -4.95 9.19
CA TRP A 58 32.27 -5.56 8.47
C TRP A 58 32.66 -5.91 7.04
N THR A 59 32.33 -7.11 6.59
CA THR A 59 32.57 -7.57 5.22
C THR A 59 31.25 -7.75 4.46
N PRO A 60 31.21 -7.42 3.15
CA PRO A 60 29.99 -7.47 2.36
C PRO A 60 29.45 -8.91 2.18
N PRO A 61 28.14 -9.06 1.94
CA PRO A 61 27.52 -10.35 1.62
C PRO A 61 27.99 -10.89 0.24
N GLY A 62 28.05 -12.21 0.08
CA GLY A 62 28.30 -12.90 -1.19
C GLY A 62 29.57 -13.78 -1.23
N PRO A 63 29.69 -14.70 -2.22
CA PRO A 63 30.83 -15.60 -2.33
C PRO A 63 32.09 -14.80 -2.71
N GLY A 64 32.99 -14.67 -1.74
CA GLY A 64 34.33 -14.11 -1.96
C GLY A 64 34.74 -13.01 -1.00
N GLY A 65 33.82 -12.37 -0.26
CA GLY A 65 34.16 -11.37 0.78
C GLY A 65 35.17 -10.28 0.38
N GLY A 66 35.42 -10.12 -0.93
CA GLY A 66 36.52 -9.35 -1.49
C GLY A 66 36.15 -7.90 -1.81
N GLY A 67 34.92 -7.50 -1.49
CA GLY A 67 34.53 -6.09 -1.53
C GLY A 67 35.10 -5.33 -0.34
N THR A 68 35.11 -4.00 -0.46
CA THR A 68 35.65 -3.09 0.57
C THR A 68 35.05 -3.40 1.94
N SER A 69 35.91 -3.73 2.90
CA SER A 69 35.50 -3.90 4.30
C SER A 69 35.21 -2.54 4.92
N LEU A 70 34.18 -2.47 5.75
CA LEU A 70 33.82 -1.26 6.49
C LEU A 70 34.37 -1.32 7.90
N LEU A 71 34.83 -0.19 8.41
CA LEU A 71 35.10 0.00 9.83
C LEU A 71 33.97 0.82 10.41
N VAL A 72 33.25 0.25 11.38
CA VAL A 72 32.12 0.92 12.03
C VAL A 72 32.46 1.09 13.51
N PRO A 73 32.44 2.31 14.07
CA PRO A 73 32.73 2.52 15.48
C PRO A 73 31.72 1.77 16.36
N GLU A 74 32.13 1.31 17.54
CA GLU A 74 31.19 0.65 18.46
C GLU A 74 30.24 1.64 19.14
N SER A 75 30.68 2.89 19.31
CA SER A 75 29.88 3.98 19.86
C SER A 75 30.41 5.34 19.42
N ARG A 76 29.59 6.37 19.56
CA ARG A 76 30.00 7.77 19.35
C ARG A 76 30.97 8.31 20.41
N ALA A 77 31.22 7.57 21.49
CA ALA A 77 32.21 7.97 22.49
C ALA A 77 33.66 7.74 22.01
N PHE A 78 33.86 7.03 20.90
CA PHE A 78 35.17 6.83 20.31
C PHE A 78 35.62 8.11 19.58
N PRO A 79 36.84 8.65 19.84
CA PRO A 79 37.27 9.96 19.32
C PRO A 79 37.18 10.13 17.79
N ASP A 80 37.41 9.05 17.02
CA ASP A 80 37.38 9.10 15.55
C ASP A 80 36.06 8.55 14.99
N SER A 81 34.96 8.62 15.75
CA SER A 81 33.67 8.04 15.32
C SER A 81 33.15 8.66 14.03
N ASP A 82 33.25 9.98 13.90
CA ASP A 82 32.65 10.72 12.79
C ASP A 82 33.42 10.45 11.49
N ASP A 83 34.74 10.38 11.56
CA ASP A 83 35.61 10.01 10.44
C ASP A 83 35.33 8.58 9.98
N LEU A 84 35.25 7.61 10.91
CA LEU A 84 34.93 6.22 10.58
C LEU A 84 33.53 6.05 9.98
N LEU A 85 32.54 6.77 10.50
CA LEU A 85 31.18 6.78 9.93
C LEU A 85 31.19 7.39 8.52
N GLY A 86 31.90 8.50 8.33
CA GLY A 86 32.10 9.13 7.03
C GLY A 86 32.68 8.15 6.00
N GLU A 87 33.81 7.53 6.33
CA GLU A 87 34.47 6.55 5.47
C GLU A 87 33.57 5.33 5.16
N ALA A 88 32.82 4.85 6.16
CA ALA A 88 31.91 3.71 5.99
C ALA A 88 30.74 4.03 5.05
N LEU A 89 30.12 5.20 5.18
CA LEU A 89 29.03 5.65 4.31
C LEU A 89 29.49 5.86 2.88
N ASP A 90 30.67 6.45 2.72
CA ASP A 90 31.36 6.62 1.45
C ASP A 90 31.66 5.29 0.76
N ALA A 91 32.17 4.31 1.51
CA ALA A 91 32.44 2.98 1.01
C ALA A 91 31.15 2.22 0.63
N LEU A 92 30.07 2.38 1.41
CA LEU A 92 28.75 1.85 1.07
C LEU A 92 28.24 2.43 -0.26
N ALA A 93 28.31 3.75 -0.42
CA ALA A 93 27.87 4.45 -1.62
C ALA A 93 28.64 4.00 -2.87
N ARG A 94 29.97 3.78 -2.74
CA ARG A 94 30.83 3.30 -3.83
C ARG A 94 30.66 1.81 -4.16
N SER A 95 30.17 0.99 -3.23
CA SER A 95 30.11 -0.46 -3.42
C SER A 95 29.18 -0.92 -4.55
N GLY A 96 28.16 -0.12 -4.89
CA GLY A 96 27.16 -0.44 -5.93
C GLY A 96 26.31 -1.68 -5.65
N THR A 97 26.42 -2.31 -4.47
CA THR A 97 25.68 -3.53 -4.15
C THR A 97 24.23 -3.23 -3.73
N PRO A 98 23.25 -4.10 -4.03
CA PRO A 98 21.88 -3.95 -3.54
C PRO A 98 21.81 -3.80 -2.02
N ALA A 99 22.54 -4.64 -1.28
CA ALA A 99 22.59 -4.60 0.18
C ALA A 99 23.13 -3.27 0.74
N ALA A 100 24.17 -2.69 0.14
CA ALA A 100 24.65 -1.38 0.57
C ALA A 100 23.64 -0.26 0.31
N ARG A 101 22.94 -0.33 -0.84
CA ARG A 101 21.90 0.64 -1.18
C ARG A 101 20.71 0.55 -0.22
N GLU A 102 20.30 -0.65 0.17
CA GLU A 102 19.24 -0.84 1.17
C GLU A 102 19.65 -0.31 2.56
N VAL A 103 20.91 -0.50 2.98
CA VAL A 103 21.45 0.12 4.21
C VAL A 103 21.37 1.65 4.14
N LEU A 104 21.81 2.25 3.03
CA LEU A 104 21.80 3.70 2.85
C LEU A 104 20.37 4.28 2.83
N ILE A 105 19.41 3.59 2.19
CA ILE A 105 18.00 3.98 2.21
C ILE A 105 17.46 3.97 3.66
N SER A 106 17.69 2.90 4.41
CA SER A 106 17.21 2.76 5.80
C SER A 106 17.86 3.77 6.77
N LEU A 107 19.07 4.26 6.47
CA LEU A 107 19.72 5.31 7.25
C LEU A 107 19.20 6.71 6.88
N ALA A 108 19.01 6.98 5.59
CA ALA A 108 18.50 8.27 5.12
C ALA A 108 17.04 8.50 5.53
N VAL A 109 16.22 7.44 5.52
CA VAL A 109 14.82 7.48 5.93
C VAL A 109 14.56 6.32 6.89
N PRO A 110 14.54 6.56 8.22
CA PRO A 110 14.25 5.53 9.21
C PRO A 110 12.91 4.84 8.92
N SER A 111 12.98 3.56 8.56
CA SER A 111 11.86 2.82 7.98
C SER A 111 11.72 1.41 8.55
N ASP A 112 10.47 0.97 8.69
CA ASP A 112 10.15 -0.44 8.85
C ASP A 112 10.23 -1.11 7.47
N GLU A 113 10.92 -2.25 7.38
CA GLU A 113 11.16 -2.96 6.12
C GLU A 113 10.16 -4.10 5.94
N ILE A 114 9.50 -4.14 4.79
CA ILE A 114 8.62 -5.26 4.39
C ILE A 114 9.27 -5.95 3.21
N ARG A 115 9.55 -7.25 3.35
CA ARG A 115 10.23 -8.05 2.34
C ARG A 115 9.33 -9.15 1.83
N TRP A 116 9.29 -9.31 0.51
CA TRP A 116 8.56 -10.38 -0.17
C TRP A 116 9.54 -11.24 -0.95
N TRP A 117 9.35 -12.56 -0.87
CA TRP A 117 10.05 -13.55 -1.68
C TRP A 117 9.05 -14.40 -2.45
N ARG A 118 9.36 -14.70 -3.72
CA ARG A 118 8.64 -15.66 -4.55
C ARG A 118 9.59 -16.73 -5.07
N ASP A 119 9.34 -17.97 -4.66
CA ASP A 119 10.08 -19.12 -5.15
C ASP A 119 9.51 -19.52 -6.51
N THR A 120 10.07 -18.96 -7.57
CA THR A 120 9.69 -19.20 -8.97
C THR A 120 10.87 -19.79 -9.74
N PRO A 121 10.65 -20.61 -10.79
CA PRO A 121 11.74 -21.09 -11.63
C PRO A 121 12.58 -19.95 -12.22
N SER A 122 13.91 -20.11 -12.28
CA SER A 122 14.81 -19.04 -12.71
C SER A 122 14.77 -18.88 -14.22
N GLY A 123 14.75 -17.64 -14.71
CA GLY A 123 15.09 -17.39 -16.10
C GLY A 123 16.60 -17.60 -16.34
N PRO A 124 17.02 -17.61 -17.62
CA PRO A 124 18.43 -17.69 -17.99
C PRO A 124 19.26 -16.62 -17.25
N VAL A 125 20.42 -17.01 -16.73
CA VAL A 125 21.35 -16.11 -16.02
C VAL A 125 20.69 -15.34 -14.86
N GLY A 126 19.67 -15.92 -14.22
CA GLY A 126 19.00 -15.30 -13.07
C GLY A 126 18.06 -14.15 -13.42
N ALA A 127 17.77 -13.92 -14.71
CA ALA A 127 16.80 -12.92 -15.12
C ALA A 127 15.38 -13.33 -14.69
N ALA A 128 14.63 -12.36 -14.16
CA ALA A 128 13.21 -12.55 -13.89
C ALA A 128 12.39 -12.40 -15.17
N PRO A 129 11.42 -13.28 -15.44
CA PRO A 129 10.39 -13.01 -16.45
C PRO A 129 9.63 -11.72 -16.10
N TRP A 130 9.37 -10.86 -17.09
CA TRP A 130 8.67 -9.58 -16.90
C TRP A 130 7.35 -9.72 -16.14
N ALA A 131 6.53 -10.72 -16.52
CA ALA A 131 5.26 -11.00 -15.86
C ALA A 131 5.43 -11.38 -14.37
N ALA A 132 6.52 -12.07 -14.02
CA ALA A 132 6.79 -12.47 -12.63
C ALA A 132 7.18 -11.26 -11.75
N ASP A 133 8.00 -10.35 -12.27
CA ASP A 133 8.36 -9.09 -11.58
C ASP A 133 7.14 -8.18 -11.42
N GLY A 134 6.36 -7.98 -12.50
CA GLY A 134 5.12 -7.20 -12.46
C GLY A 134 4.11 -7.75 -11.45
N GLN A 135 3.96 -9.07 -11.38
CA GLN A 135 3.10 -9.73 -10.41
C GLN A 135 3.60 -9.57 -8.97
N LEU A 136 4.92 -9.67 -8.71
CA LEU A 136 5.50 -9.44 -7.39
C LEU A 136 5.23 -8.00 -6.91
N ARG A 137 5.55 -7.01 -7.74
CA ARG A 137 5.32 -5.59 -7.43
C ARG A 137 3.84 -5.28 -7.23
N GLY A 138 2.99 -5.82 -8.10
CA GLY A 138 1.54 -5.67 -8.01
C GLY A 138 0.98 -6.24 -6.71
N ALA A 139 1.34 -7.48 -6.36
CA ALA A 139 0.91 -8.13 -5.14
C ALA A 139 1.41 -7.40 -3.88
N ALA A 140 2.68 -6.98 -3.85
CA ALA A 140 3.26 -6.22 -2.75
C ALA A 140 2.52 -4.88 -2.55
N ARG A 141 2.28 -4.13 -3.63
CA ARG A 141 1.53 -2.86 -3.57
C ARG A 141 0.09 -3.07 -3.08
N GLN A 142 -0.60 -4.10 -3.57
CA GLN A 142 -1.95 -4.43 -3.11
C GLN A 142 -1.98 -4.81 -1.63
N MET A 143 -0.95 -5.52 -1.15
CA MET A 143 -0.81 -5.91 0.25
C MET A 143 -0.59 -4.70 1.16
N LEU A 144 0.28 -3.76 0.76
CA LEU A 144 0.46 -2.48 1.44
C LEU A 144 -0.83 -1.67 1.48
N LEU A 145 -1.57 -1.62 0.36
CA LEU A 145 -2.86 -0.92 0.29
C LEU A 145 -3.89 -1.57 1.21
N ALA A 146 -3.97 -2.90 1.25
CA ALA A 146 -4.87 -3.63 2.15
C ALA A 146 -4.56 -3.34 3.63
N ALA A 147 -3.28 -3.32 3.99
CA ALA A 147 -2.85 -2.94 5.34
C ALA A 147 -3.21 -1.49 5.67
N ALA A 148 -3.01 -0.55 4.74
CA ALA A 148 -3.40 0.85 4.88
C ALA A 148 -4.91 1.04 5.02
N LEU A 149 -5.72 0.22 4.34
CA LEU A 149 -7.18 0.21 4.52
C LEU A 149 -7.57 -0.27 5.92
N ALA A 150 -6.90 -1.32 6.40
CA ALA A 150 -7.13 -1.88 7.73
C ALA A 150 -6.67 -0.98 8.89
N THR A 151 -5.89 0.08 8.63
CA THR A 151 -5.66 1.14 9.64
C THR A 151 -6.84 2.13 9.75
N ARG A 152 -7.77 2.13 8.79
CA ARG A 152 -8.89 3.10 8.74
C ARG A 152 -10.18 2.55 9.32
N ALA A 153 -10.44 1.26 9.12
CA ALA A 153 -11.60 0.57 9.65
C ALA A 153 -11.30 -0.92 9.82
N ARG A 154 -12.08 -1.61 10.64
CA ARG A 154 -12.07 -3.08 10.71
C ARG A 154 -13.19 -3.60 9.81
N ALA A 155 -12.83 -4.19 8.69
CA ALA A 155 -13.78 -4.77 7.76
C ALA A 155 -13.16 -5.92 6.98
N GLY A 156 -13.92 -6.99 6.77
CA GLY A 156 -13.51 -8.09 5.88
C GLY A 156 -13.43 -7.66 4.41
N TYR A 157 -14.05 -6.55 4.02
CA TYR A 157 -13.98 -6.01 2.66
C TYR A 157 -14.08 -4.49 2.71
N TYR A 158 -13.25 -3.78 1.93
CA TYR A 158 -13.26 -2.31 1.87
C TYR A 158 -13.84 -1.79 0.55
N GLY A 159 -13.56 -2.46 -0.56
CA GLY A 159 -13.91 -2.00 -1.90
C GLY A 159 -13.26 -0.66 -2.21
N ALA A 160 -14.08 0.35 -2.51
CA ALA A 160 -13.59 1.71 -2.73
C ALA A 160 -13.50 2.56 -1.44
N ARG A 161 -14.00 2.05 -0.30
CA ARG A 161 -13.95 2.78 0.97
C ARG A 161 -12.53 3.08 1.40
N HIS A 162 -12.29 4.32 1.83
CA HIS A 162 -10.99 4.78 2.35
C HIS A 162 -9.80 4.69 1.38
N ARG A 163 -10.00 4.26 0.12
CA ARG A 163 -8.92 3.96 -0.83
C ARG A 163 -7.99 5.14 -1.10
N ARG A 164 -8.53 6.36 -1.23
CA ARG A 164 -7.73 7.58 -1.42
C ARG A 164 -6.82 7.86 -0.24
N SER A 165 -7.35 7.75 0.98
CA SER A 165 -6.60 7.98 2.21
C SER A 165 -5.57 6.88 2.48
N ALA A 166 -5.87 5.64 2.06
CA ALA A 166 -4.93 4.53 2.07
C ALA A 166 -3.81 4.74 1.03
N ALA A 167 -4.14 5.13 -0.20
CA ALA A 167 -3.16 5.40 -1.25
C ALA A 167 -2.22 6.57 -0.89
N ALA A 168 -2.73 7.61 -0.22
CA ALA A 168 -1.90 8.71 0.29
C ALA A 168 -0.82 8.22 1.28
N LEU A 169 -1.14 7.20 2.10
CA LEU A 169 -0.17 6.61 3.04
C LEU A 169 0.99 5.89 2.34
N LEU A 170 0.79 5.47 1.09
CA LEU A 170 1.80 4.78 0.28
C LEU A 170 2.71 5.76 -0.48
N GLN A 171 2.41 7.06 -0.51
CA GLN A 171 3.16 8.04 -1.30
C GLN A 171 4.63 8.16 -0.87
N ASP A 172 4.90 7.99 0.42
CA ASP A 172 6.24 8.10 0.99
C ASP A 172 6.97 6.74 1.08
N VAL A 173 6.32 5.64 0.69
CA VAL A 173 6.93 4.30 0.76
C VAL A 173 7.96 4.16 -0.35
N LEU A 174 9.20 3.85 0.04
CA LEU A 174 10.30 3.64 -0.91
C LEU A 174 10.43 2.16 -1.26
N VAL A 175 10.94 1.86 -2.44
CA VAL A 175 11.17 0.49 -2.91
C VAL A 175 12.66 0.30 -3.19
N GLY A 176 13.23 -0.76 -2.61
CA GLY A 176 14.63 -1.12 -2.79
C GLY A 176 14.96 -1.59 -4.21
N PRO A 177 16.25 -1.71 -4.54
CA PRO A 177 16.67 -2.30 -5.81
C PRO A 177 16.20 -3.76 -5.89
N ALA A 178 15.36 -4.09 -6.89
CA ALA A 178 14.97 -5.47 -7.17
C ALA A 178 16.04 -6.12 -8.06
N ALA A 179 16.84 -7.01 -7.51
CA ALA A 179 17.97 -7.60 -8.24
C ALA A 179 17.56 -8.78 -9.15
N ASP A 180 16.48 -9.49 -8.83
CA ASP A 180 16.18 -10.80 -9.42
C ASP A 180 14.68 -11.09 -9.66
N GLY A 181 13.81 -10.08 -9.51
CA GLY A 181 12.34 -10.19 -9.64
C GLY A 181 11.67 -11.25 -8.76
N ARG A 182 12.41 -11.81 -7.80
CA ARG A 182 11.94 -12.78 -6.81
C ARG A 182 11.91 -12.18 -5.43
N HIS A 183 12.73 -11.17 -5.18
CA HIS A 183 12.76 -10.42 -3.94
C HIS A 183 12.39 -8.95 -4.15
N LEU A 184 11.61 -8.41 -3.21
CA LEU A 184 11.29 -6.99 -3.15
C LEU A 184 11.32 -6.52 -1.70
N THR A 185 11.95 -5.38 -1.44
CA THR A 185 11.92 -4.67 -0.16
C THR A 185 11.17 -3.36 -0.33
N ALA A 186 10.19 -3.10 0.52
CA ALA A 186 9.61 -1.77 0.72
C ALA A 186 10.10 -1.20 2.06
N PHE A 187 10.43 0.08 2.05
CA PHE A 187 10.81 0.86 3.22
C PHE A 187 9.65 1.77 3.56
N VAL A 188 8.97 1.47 4.67
CA VAL A 188 7.83 2.22 5.18
C VAL A 188 8.34 3.20 6.23
N PRO A 189 8.37 4.51 5.96
CA PRO A 189 8.90 5.49 6.90
C PRO A 189 8.18 5.42 8.23
N VAL A 190 8.93 5.34 9.33
CA VAL A 190 8.37 5.23 10.68
C VAL A 190 7.39 6.37 11.02
N PRO A 191 7.68 7.65 10.73
CA PRO A 191 6.81 8.75 11.15
C PRO A 191 5.41 8.72 10.53
N THR A 192 5.29 8.27 9.28
CA THR A 192 4.03 8.31 8.52
C THR A 192 3.39 6.93 8.39
N GLY A 193 4.17 5.87 8.22
CA GLY A 193 3.70 4.56 7.79
C GLY A 193 3.75 3.43 8.83
N ARG A 194 4.31 3.64 10.03
CA ARG A 194 4.43 2.56 11.03
C ARG A 194 3.12 1.85 11.40
N PRO A 195 1.96 2.54 11.52
CA PRO A 195 0.68 1.86 11.75
C PRO A 195 0.30 0.87 10.63
N LEU A 196 0.68 1.15 9.38
CA LEU A 196 0.49 0.24 8.25
C LEU A 196 1.35 -1.01 8.43
N ALA A 197 2.65 -0.86 8.73
CA ALA A 197 3.56 -2.00 8.92
C ALA A 197 3.10 -2.91 10.07
N VAL A 198 2.68 -2.33 11.20
CA VAL A 198 2.08 -3.05 12.34
C VAL A 198 0.83 -3.81 11.91
N ARG A 199 -0.08 -3.13 11.19
CA ARG A 199 -1.33 -3.75 10.73
C ARG A 199 -1.08 -4.90 9.76
N LEU A 200 -0.12 -4.73 8.85
CA LEU A 200 0.26 -5.79 7.92
C LEU A 200 0.83 -7.00 8.69
N HIS A 201 1.73 -6.77 9.63
CA HIS A 201 2.30 -7.83 10.46
C HIS A 201 1.20 -8.65 11.16
N GLN A 202 0.28 -7.98 11.86
CA GLN A 202 -0.83 -8.64 12.55
C GLN A 202 -1.73 -9.43 11.59
N ALA A 203 -2.08 -8.82 10.44
CA ALA A 203 -2.96 -9.45 9.47
C ALA A 203 -2.30 -10.66 8.78
N LEU A 204 -0.99 -10.65 8.54
CA LEU A 204 -0.27 -11.79 7.96
C LEU A 204 -0.29 -13.01 8.90
N TYR A 205 -0.01 -12.80 10.19
CA TYR A 205 -0.06 -13.88 11.18
C TYR A 205 -1.48 -14.42 11.36
N ALA A 206 -2.49 -13.55 11.45
CA ALA A 206 -3.88 -13.99 11.54
C ALA A 206 -4.35 -14.73 10.28
N ALA A 207 -3.91 -14.30 9.08
CA ALA A 207 -4.22 -15.00 7.84
C ALA A 207 -3.55 -16.38 7.79
N ARG A 208 -2.30 -16.50 8.23
CA ARG A 208 -1.57 -17.78 8.34
C ARG A 208 -2.31 -18.75 9.25
N GLU A 209 -2.63 -18.30 10.48
CA GLU A 209 -3.38 -19.08 11.46
C GLU A 209 -4.75 -19.52 10.91
N ALA A 210 -5.48 -18.63 10.24
CA ALA A 210 -6.77 -18.94 9.65
C ALA A 210 -6.68 -19.97 8.50
N VAL A 211 -5.64 -19.91 7.66
CA VAL A 211 -5.41 -20.92 6.63
C VAL A 211 -5.09 -22.27 7.25
N ASP A 212 -4.26 -22.31 8.28
CA ASP A 212 -3.88 -23.56 8.96
C ASP A 212 -5.06 -24.18 9.70
N TYR A 213 -5.89 -23.35 10.34
CA TYR A 213 -7.16 -23.77 10.91
C TYR A 213 -8.08 -24.40 9.86
N ARG A 214 -8.28 -23.72 8.72
CA ARG A 214 -9.11 -24.25 7.62
C ARG A 214 -8.58 -25.57 7.07
N ARG A 215 -7.27 -25.78 7.07
CA ARG A 215 -6.66 -27.05 6.66
C ARG A 215 -6.93 -28.16 7.66
N ALA A 216 -6.80 -27.87 8.94
CA ALA A 216 -6.97 -28.84 10.01
C ALA A 216 -8.45 -29.24 10.21
N THR A 217 -9.38 -28.28 10.10
CA THR A 217 -10.79 -28.48 10.50
C THR A 217 -11.77 -28.42 9.34
N GLY A 218 -11.39 -27.80 8.21
CA GLY A 218 -12.32 -27.44 7.13
C GLY A 218 -13.19 -26.21 7.44
N GLY A 219 -13.12 -25.65 8.64
CA GLY A 219 -13.90 -24.49 9.07
C GLY A 219 -13.32 -23.15 8.62
N MET A 220 -14.18 -22.14 8.51
CA MET A 220 -13.80 -20.78 8.10
C MET A 220 -13.87 -19.76 9.25
N ASP A 221 -14.28 -20.17 10.45
CA ASP A 221 -14.55 -19.26 11.57
C ASP A 221 -13.31 -18.45 12.02
N ALA A 222 -12.11 -19.02 11.84
CA ALA A 222 -10.86 -18.32 12.11
C ALA A 222 -10.67 -17.08 11.21
N PHE A 223 -11.21 -17.09 9.97
CA PHE A 223 -11.19 -15.92 9.10
C PHE A 223 -12.14 -14.81 9.58
N ASP A 224 -13.20 -15.14 10.31
CA ASP A 224 -14.11 -14.14 10.85
C ASP A 224 -13.41 -13.34 11.97
N GLY A 225 -12.71 -14.04 12.88
CA GLY A 225 -11.88 -13.42 13.91
C GLY A 225 -10.68 -12.65 13.33
N ALA A 226 -10.09 -13.12 12.23
CA ALA A 226 -8.93 -12.50 11.60
C ALA A 226 -9.21 -11.08 11.04
N VAL A 227 -10.48 -10.71 10.83
CA VAL A 227 -10.87 -9.35 10.45
C VAL A 227 -10.41 -8.31 11.48
N GLU A 228 -10.42 -8.67 12.77
CA GLU A 228 -9.98 -7.79 13.85
C GLU A 228 -8.48 -7.48 13.80
N ALA A 229 -7.69 -8.44 13.28
CA ALA A 229 -6.27 -8.27 13.02
C ALA A 229 -5.99 -7.50 11.73
N GLY A 230 -6.99 -7.33 10.85
CA GLY A 230 -6.89 -6.59 9.59
C GLY A 230 -6.96 -7.46 8.33
N VAL A 231 -7.30 -8.74 8.46
CA VAL A 231 -7.52 -9.60 7.30
C VAL A 231 -8.77 -9.16 6.56
N SER A 232 -8.64 -9.05 5.24
CA SER A 232 -9.70 -8.60 4.35
C SER A 232 -9.57 -9.31 3.01
N ARG A 233 -10.61 -9.16 2.19
CA ARG A 233 -10.62 -9.63 0.81
C ARG A 233 -9.43 -9.07 0.03
N GLU A 234 -9.14 -7.78 0.19
CA GLU A 234 -8.02 -7.13 -0.50
C GLU A 234 -6.69 -7.79 -0.13
N LEU A 235 -6.50 -8.14 1.15
CA LEU A 235 -5.31 -8.86 1.61
C LEU A 235 -5.26 -10.30 1.10
N THR A 236 -6.36 -11.05 1.17
CA THR A 236 -6.37 -12.45 0.73
C THR A 236 -6.22 -12.58 -0.79
N GLU A 237 -6.76 -11.63 -1.56
CA GLU A 237 -6.52 -11.53 -3.00
C GLU A 237 -5.06 -11.18 -3.31
N ALA A 238 -4.44 -10.26 -2.58
CA ALA A 238 -3.02 -9.92 -2.73
C ALA A 238 -2.11 -11.12 -2.40
N LEU A 239 -2.40 -11.86 -1.32
CA LEU A 239 -1.71 -13.09 -0.96
C LEU A 239 -1.86 -14.17 -2.04
N ALA A 240 -3.09 -14.37 -2.54
CA ALA A 240 -3.34 -15.32 -3.62
C ALA A 240 -2.63 -14.92 -4.92
N ALA A 241 -2.50 -13.61 -5.20
CA ALA A 241 -1.74 -13.09 -6.32
C ALA A 241 -0.23 -13.32 -6.14
N LEU A 242 0.32 -13.16 -4.93
CA LEU A 242 1.73 -13.41 -4.63
C LEU A 242 2.10 -14.90 -4.84
N VAL A 243 1.25 -15.81 -4.37
CA VAL A 243 1.48 -17.28 -4.37
C VAL A 243 1.20 -17.92 -5.74
N ARG A 244 0.37 -17.30 -6.58
CA ARG A 244 0.00 -17.89 -7.87
C ARG A 244 1.23 -18.08 -8.75
N GLY A 245 1.47 -19.32 -9.19
CA GLY A 245 2.58 -19.67 -10.09
C GLY A 245 3.94 -19.78 -9.40
N THR A 246 3.97 -19.91 -8.07
CA THR A 246 5.21 -20.11 -7.29
C THR A 246 5.19 -21.51 -6.63
N GLU A 247 6.33 -21.97 -6.12
CA GLU A 247 6.42 -23.14 -5.22
C GLU A 247 6.16 -22.73 -3.76
N GLY A 248 6.49 -21.49 -3.43
CA GLY A 248 6.26 -20.86 -2.13
C GLY A 248 6.39 -19.34 -2.25
N ALA A 249 5.82 -18.63 -1.29
CA ALA A 249 6.02 -17.21 -1.12
C ALA A 249 6.21 -16.89 0.35
N ARG A 250 7.09 -15.94 0.66
CA ARG A 250 7.41 -15.55 2.04
C ARG A 250 7.27 -14.04 2.19
N ILE A 251 6.78 -13.61 3.35
CA ILE A 251 6.66 -12.19 3.69
C ILE A 251 7.24 -11.96 5.08
N ALA A 252 8.14 -11.00 5.22
CA ALA A 252 8.70 -10.62 6.52
C ALA A 252 8.55 -9.13 6.78
N VAL A 253 8.34 -8.76 8.03
CA VAL A 253 8.35 -7.37 8.51
C VAL A 253 9.50 -7.23 9.50
N ALA A 254 10.37 -6.25 9.29
CA ALA A 254 11.50 -5.95 10.14
C ALA A 254 11.45 -4.49 10.61
N TRP A 255 11.43 -4.28 11.93
CA TRP A 255 11.24 -2.96 12.52
C TRP A 255 12.49 -2.09 12.43
N ALA A 256 12.33 -0.78 12.24
CA ALA A 256 13.45 0.18 12.23
C ALA A 256 14.27 0.07 13.53
N PRO A 257 15.59 -0.24 13.49
CA PRO A 257 16.38 -0.45 14.70
C PRO A 257 16.38 0.75 15.66
N GLY A 258 16.44 1.97 15.13
CA GLY A 258 16.47 3.21 15.92
C GLY A 258 15.12 3.59 16.55
N SER A 259 14.01 2.97 16.14
CA SER A 259 12.67 3.26 16.66
C SER A 259 12.10 2.13 17.54
N GLY A 260 12.90 1.09 17.78
CA GLY A 260 12.49 -0.08 18.58
C GLY A 260 11.40 -0.91 17.93
N VAL A 261 10.83 -1.82 18.71
CA VAL A 261 9.75 -2.73 18.28
C VAL A 261 8.40 -2.16 18.72
N PRO A 262 7.37 -2.14 17.85
CA PRO A 262 6.03 -1.71 18.25
C PRO A 262 5.43 -2.62 19.33
N GLU A 263 4.53 -2.06 20.15
CA GLU A 263 3.81 -2.84 21.16
C GLU A 263 3.01 -4.00 20.53
N GLY A 264 3.05 -5.17 21.17
CA GLY A 264 2.38 -6.37 20.68
C GLY A 264 3.03 -7.03 19.46
N CYS A 265 4.21 -6.58 19.03
CA CYS A 265 4.97 -7.17 17.92
C CYS A 265 6.25 -7.86 18.42
N ALA A 266 6.68 -8.91 17.72
CA ALA A 266 7.95 -9.56 18.00
C ALA A 266 9.14 -8.80 17.36
N PRO A 267 10.34 -8.79 18.00
CA PRO A 267 11.54 -8.10 17.48
C PRO A 267 12.06 -8.67 16.16
N SER A 268 11.94 -9.98 15.99
CA SER A 268 12.29 -10.70 14.78
C SER A 268 11.15 -11.65 14.47
N ALA A 269 10.37 -11.33 13.45
CA ALA A 269 9.34 -12.21 12.92
C ALA A 269 9.98 -13.15 11.90
N GLU A 270 9.86 -14.46 12.12
CA GLU A 270 10.12 -15.41 11.03
C GLU A 270 9.23 -15.05 9.83
N PRO A 271 9.74 -15.15 8.60
CA PRO A 271 8.93 -14.88 7.42
C PRO A 271 7.66 -15.74 7.43
N VAL A 272 6.51 -15.11 7.24
CA VAL A 272 5.24 -15.82 7.09
C VAL A 272 5.21 -16.45 5.71
N GLU A 273 5.10 -17.77 5.66
CA GLU A 273 5.13 -18.53 4.42
C GLU A 273 3.71 -18.86 3.93
N PHE A 274 3.51 -18.87 2.62
CA PHE A 274 2.29 -19.34 1.96
C PHE A 274 2.67 -20.21 0.76
N SER A 275 1.94 -21.30 0.53
CA SER A 275 2.19 -22.21 -0.59
C SER A 275 0.97 -22.33 -1.51
N PRO A 276 1.11 -22.91 -2.71
CA PRO A 276 -0.01 -23.11 -3.63
C PRO A 276 -1.20 -23.87 -3.02
N GLY A 277 -0.96 -24.71 -2.02
CA GLY A 277 -2.00 -25.40 -1.27
C GLY A 277 -2.88 -24.47 -0.42
N ASP A 278 -2.52 -23.21 -0.25
CA ASP A 278 -3.26 -22.19 0.51
C ASP A 278 -4.32 -21.50 -0.35
N LEU A 279 -4.14 -21.52 -1.68
CA LEU A 279 -4.97 -20.78 -2.62
C LEU A 279 -6.48 -21.07 -2.48
N PRO A 280 -6.94 -22.31 -2.25
CA PRO A 280 -8.36 -22.57 -2.02
C PRO A 280 -8.91 -21.82 -0.80
N ALA A 281 -8.18 -21.83 0.31
CA ALA A 281 -8.58 -21.16 1.55
C ALA A 281 -8.66 -19.64 1.38
N LEU A 282 -7.64 -19.04 0.74
CA LEU A 282 -7.58 -17.60 0.48
C LEU A 282 -8.71 -17.13 -0.45
N ARG A 283 -9.03 -17.91 -1.50
CA ARG A 283 -10.14 -17.61 -2.42
C ARG A 283 -11.50 -17.74 -1.75
N GLU A 284 -11.66 -18.77 -0.92
CA GLU A 284 -12.89 -18.98 -0.14
C GLU A 284 -13.12 -17.83 0.86
N ALA A 285 -12.06 -17.40 1.56
CA ALA A 285 -12.11 -16.24 2.45
C ALA A 285 -12.47 -14.95 1.71
N ALA A 286 -11.83 -14.66 0.57
CA ALA A 286 -12.18 -13.51 -0.28
C ALA A 286 -13.66 -13.52 -0.71
N ALA A 287 -14.18 -14.67 -1.13
CA ALA A 287 -15.59 -14.82 -1.49
C ALA A 287 -16.52 -14.64 -0.29
N ARG A 288 -16.15 -15.17 0.88
CA ARG A 288 -16.90 -15.03 2.14
C ARG A 288 -16.99 -13.57 2.56
N TYR A 289 -15.87 -12.87 2.68
CA TYR A 289 -15.85 -11.46 3.05
C TYR A 289 -16.67 -10.56 2.12
N LEU A 290 -16.73 -10.91 0.84
CA LEU A 290 -17.57 -10.21 -0.12
C LEU A 290 -19.07 -10.50 0.07
N ARG A 291 -19.43 -11.73 0.42
CA ARG A 291 -20.83 -12.13 0.67
C ARG A 291 -21.36 -11.52 1.97
N ASP A 292 -20.51 -11.49 2.99
CA ASP A 292 -20.85 -11.08 4.35
C ASP A 292 -20.64 -9.56 4.56
N GLU A 293 -20.48 -8.79 3.48
CA GLU A 293 -20.31 -7.34 3.55
C GLU A 293 -21.49 -6.69 4.31
N PRO A 294 -21.23 -6.02 5.45
CA PRO A 294 -22.30 -5.50 6.29
C PRO A 294 -23.03 -4.35 5.58
N SER A 295 -24.35 -4.29 5.80
CA SER A 295 -25.16 -3.17 5.34
C SER A 295 -24.91 -1.95 6.24
N VAL A 296 -24.36 -0.87 5.68
CA VAL A 296 -23.93 0.32 6.46
C VAL A 296 -24.90 1.49 6.27
N PRO A 297 -25.29 2.20 7.34
CA PRO A 297 -26.07 3.43 7.19
C PRO A 297 -25.22 4.51 6.51
N VAL A 298 -25.76 5.13 5.47
CA VAL A 298 -25.09 6.18 4.70
C VAL A 298 -26.03 7.35 4.43
N ARG A 299 -25.43 8.52 4.19
CA ARG A 299 -26.12 9.71 3.71
C ARG A 299 -25.48 10.09 2.38
N VAL A 300 -26.10 9.67 1.29
CA VAL A 300 -25.57 9.82 -0.06
C VAL A 300 -26.05 11.14 -0.64
N THR A 301 -25.13 11.96 -1.15
CA THR A 301 -25.47 13.07 -2.05
C THR A 301 -25.14 12.62 -3.47
N GLY A 302 -26.11 12.67 -4.38
CA GLY A 302 -25.93 12.17 -5.74
C GLY A 302 -26.81 12.85 -6.77
N ALA A 303 -26.34 12.89 -8.01
CA ALA A 303 -27.11 13.35 -9.14
C ALA A 303 -28.02 12.22 -9.65
N VAL A 304 -29.29 12.52 -9.91
CA VAL A 304 -30.21 11.59 -10.54
C VAL A 304 -29.81 11.41 -12.01
N ILE A 305 -29.50 10.18 -12.41
CA ILE A 305 -29.11 9.87 -13.80
C ILE A 305 -30.12 8.99 -14.52
N ARG A 306 -30.99 8.29 -13.78
CA ARG A 306 -32.07 7.48 -14.37
C ARG A 306 -33.19 7.31 -13.36
N MET A 307 -34.42 7.39 -13.84
CA MET A 307 -35.61 7.10 -13.05
C MET A 307 -36.49 6.10 -13.79
N ARG A 308 -37.14 5.21 -13.05
CA ARG A 308 -38.09 4.23 -13.59
C ARG A 308 -39.21 4.01 -12.59
N ARG A 309 -40.44 4.12 -13.06
CA ARG A 309 -41.65 3.71 -12.34
C ARG A 309 -42.58 2.92 -13.27
N SER A 310 -43.32 1.97 -12.70
CA SER A 310 -44.18 1.05 -13.47
C SER A 310 -45.52 1.67 -13.84
N GLY A 311 -45.99 2.65 -13.06
CA GLY A 311 -47.28 3.33 -13.24
C GLY A 311 -47.22 4.79 -12.79
N PRO A 312 -48.35 5.50 -12.81
CA PRO A 312 -48.41 6.93 -12.47
C PRO A 312 -48.21 7.24 -10.97
N GLY A 313 -48.41 6.26 -10.09
CA GLY A 313 -48.20 6.36 -8.64
C GLY A 313 -47.47 5.15 -8.06
N GLY A 314 -47.21 5.17 -6.75
CA GLY A 314 -46.46 4.16 -6.03
C GLY A 314 -44.94 4.30 -6.10
N GLU A 315 -44.23 3.29 -5.59
CA GLU A 315 -42.78 3.28 -5.49
C GLU A 315 -42.10 3.35 -6.87
N GLY A 316 -40.95 4.04 -6.91
CA GLY A 316 -40.12 4.14 -8.10
C GLY A 316 -38.66 3.82 -7.81
N THR A 317 -37.94 3.36 -8.83
CA THR A 317 -36.50 3.12 -8.74
C THR A 317 -35.74 4.28 -9.36
N VAL A 318 -34.78 4.82 -8.61
CA VAL A 318 -33.87 5.87 -9.06
C VAL A 318 -32.43 5.34 -9.06
N ARG A 319 -31.68 5.65 -10.12
CA ARG A 319 -30.24 5.45 -10.16
C ARG A 319 -29.56 6.79 -9.91
N LEU A 320 -28.76 6.86 -8.86
CA LEU A 320 -27.96 8.01 -8.50
C LEU A 320 -26.52 7.78 -8.94
N ARG A 321 -25.89 8.80 -9.53
CA ARG A 321 -24.44 8.94 -9.57
C ARG A 321 -24.03 9.60 -8.27
N VAL A 322 -23.26 8.91 -7.45
CA VAL A 322 -22.86 9.44 -6.14
C VAL A 322 -21.83 10.55 -6.36
N LEU A 323 -21.99 11.64 -5.62
CA LEU A 323 -21.02 12.74 -5.58
C LEU A 323 -20.29 12.74 -4.23
N SER A 324 -20.98 12.42 -3.14
CA SER A 324 -20.39 12.31 -1.81
C SER A 324 -21.22 11.41 -0.88
N GLY A 325 -20.63 11.01 0.25
CA GLY A 325 -21.31 10.26 1.32
C GLY A 325 -21.36 8.74 1.15
N ALA A 326 -20.88 8.22 0.01
CA ALA A 326 -20.52 6.82 -0.16
C ALA A 326 -19.41 6.68 -1.21
N ASP A 327 -18.44 5.81 -0.96
CA ASP A 327 -17.34 5.53 -1.90
C ASP A 327 -17.80 4.50 -2.95
N VAL A 328 -18.84 4.80 -3.72
CA VAL A 328 -19.35 3.97 -4.82
C VAL A 328 -19.81 4.87 -5.96
N PRO A 329 -19.59 4.53 -7.24
CA PRO A 329 -19.90 5.45 -8.35
C PRO A 329 -21.40 5.61 -8.59
N HIS A 330 -22.16 4.52 -8.38
CA HIS A 330 -23.59 4.47 -8.65
C HIS A 330 -24.33 3.71 -7.57
N VAL A 331 -25.53 4.16 -7.23
CA VAL A 331 -26.44 3.50 -6.28
C VAL A 331 -27.84 3.42 -6.88
N ARG A 332 -28.50 2.27 -6.72
CA ARG A 332 -29.93 2.12 -7.00
C ARG A 332 -30.71 2.33 -5.72
N VAL A 333 -31.70 3.18 -5.76
CA VAL A 333 -32.56 3.52 -4.63
C VAL A 333 -33.99 3.20 -5.02
N THR A 334 -34.73 2.57 -4.11
CA THR A 334 -36.19 2.46 -4.22
C THR A 334 -36.76 3.54 -3.31
N LEU A 335 -37.52 4.46 -3.91
CA LEU A 335 -38.14 5.59 -3.22
C LEU A 335 -39.64 5.39 -3.20
N ASP A 336 -40.28 5.87 -2.15
CA ASP A 336 -41.73 6.00 -2.12
C ASP A 336 -42.22 7.07 -3.11
N GLU A 337 -43.54 7.25 -3.19
CA GLU A 337 -44.13 8.13 -4.18
C GLU A 337 -43.73 9.61 -4.00
N GLU A 338 -43.62 10.08 -2.76
CA GLU A 338 -43.31 11.48 -2.45
C GLU A 338 -41.83 11.77 -2.73
N ASP A 339 -40.94 10.94 -2.19
CA ASP A 339 -39.50 11.04 -2.39
C ASP A 339 -39.12 10.87 -3.88
N TYR A 340 -39.83 10.00 -4.61
CA TYR A 340 -39.64 9.87 -6.06
C TYR A 340 -40.01 11.15 -6.81
N ARG A 341 -41.11 11.81 -6.45
CA ARG A 341 -41.51 13.08 -7.04
C ARG A 341 -40.48 14.18 -6.75
N ILE A 342 -39.93 14.24 -5.54
CA ILE A 342 -38.88 15.19 -5.17
C ILE A 342 -37.63 14.96 -6.02
N ALA A 343 -37.18 13.70 -6.16
CA ALA A 343 -36.03 13.35 -6.98
C ALA A 343 -36.24 13.73 -8.47
N GLY A 344 -37.47 13.58 -8.98
CA GLY A 344 -37.82 13.98 -10.34
C GLY A 344 -37.71 15.49 -10.55
N HIS A 345 -38.23 16.30 -9.62
CA HIS A 345 -38.09 17.75 -9.69
C HIS A 345 -36.62 18.17 -9.61
N ALA A 346 -35.85 17.61 -8.67
CA ALA A 346 -34.43 17.89 -8.53
C ALA A 346 -33.65 17.59 -9.82
N HIS A 347 -33.95 16.47 -10.48
CA HIS A 347 -33.36 16.12 -11.77
C HIS A 347 -33.65 17.17 -12.86
N LEU A 348 -34.90 17.63 -12.97
CA LEU A 348 -35.31 18.63 -13.96
C LEU A 348 -34.62 19.98 -13.76
N VAL A 349 -34.38 20.38 -12.50
CA VAL A 349 -33.68 21.64 -12.18
C VAL A 349 -32.16 21.46 -12.05
N GLY A 350 -31.62 20.28 -12.35
CA GLY A 350 -30.18 20.01 -12.33
C GLY A 350 -29.53 19.97 -10.95
N LEU A 351 -30.33 19.80 -9.88
CA LEU A 351 -29.85 19.75 -8.51
C LEU A 351 -29.59 18.30 -8.05
N PRO A 352 -28.48 18.03 -7.33
CA PRO A 352 -28.28 16.76 -6.67
C PRO A 352 -29.27 16.57 -5.52
N VAL A 353 -29.55 15.31 -5.19
CA VAL A 353 -30.38 14.94 -4.04
C VAL A 353 -29.53 14.32 -2.95
N ARG A 354 -29.91 14.59 -1.70
CA ARG A 354 -29.40 13.90 -0.51
C ARG A 354 -30.41 12.86 -0.06
N VAL A 355 -29.95 11.65 0.20
CA VAL A 355 -30.79 10.51 0.60
C VAL A 355 -30.10 9.75 1.72
N HIS A 356 -30.87 9.35 2.72
CA HIS A 356 -30.40 8.51 3.82
C HIS A 356 -30.89 7.08 3.61
N GLY A 357 -30.12 6.10 4.05
CA GLY A 357 -30.55 4.71 4.02
C GLY A 357 -29.40 3.77 4.35
N ARG A 358 -29.58 2.48 4.12
CA ARG A 358 -28.55 1.45 4.32
C ARG A 358 -27.99 1.03 2.96
N LEU A 359 -26.68 1.17 2.79
CA LEU A 359 -25.98 0.71 1.60
C LEU A 359 -25.70 -0.79 1.73
N GLU A 360 -26.26 -1.57 0.80
CA GLU A 360 -26.07 -3.01 0.71
C GLU A 360 -25.63 -3.41 -0.71
N ARG A 361 -25.02 -4.58 -0.84
CA ARG A 361 -24.72 -5.22 -2.13
C ARG A 361 -25.78 -6.27 -2.42
N ARG A 362 -26.53 -6.11 -3.51
CA ARG A 362 -27.55 -7.10 -3.92
C ARG A 362 -27.59 -7.25 -5.43
N GLY A 363 -27.41 -8.47 -5.92
CA GLY A 363 -27.48 -8.80 -7.35
C GLY A 363 -26.44 -8.08 -8.21
N GLY A 364 -25.23 -7.88 -7.69
CA GLY A 364 -24.14 -7.18 -8.40
C GLY A 364 -24.21 -5.65 -8.37
N PHE A 365 -25.30 -5.06 -7.87
CA PHE A 365 -25.46 -3.61 -7.74
C PHE A 365 -25.38 -3.16 -6.29
N ARG A 366 -24.92 -1.91 -6.10
CA ARG A 366 -25.06 -1.17 -4.84
C ARG A 366 -26.49 -0.66 -4.72
N ARG A 367 -27.18 -1.04 -3.65
CA ARG A 367 -28.56 -0.63 -3.39
C ARG A 367 -28.65 0.12 -2.07
N LEU A 368 -29.46 1.17 -2.04
CA LEU A 368 -29.83 1.84 -0.81
C LEU A 368 -31.21 1.33 -0.38
N THR A 369 -31.27 0.64 0.76
CA THR A 369 -32.52 0.15 1.36
C THR A 369 -32.95 1.02 2.54
N GLY A 370 -34.26 1.06 2.82
CA GLY A 370 -34.83 1.97 3.82
C GLY A 370 -34.52 3.43 3.49
N ALA A 371 -34.59 3.77 2.20
CA ALA A 371 -34.27 5.11 1.74
C ALA A 371 -35.31 6.12 2.24
N SER A 372 -34.87 7.24 2.79
CA SER A 372 -35.75 8.28 3.29
C SER A 372 -35.06 9.65 3.32
N GLY A 373 -35.87 10.69 3.47
CA GLY A 373 -35.39 12.06 3.63
C GLY A 373 -34.74 12.59 2.37
N VAL A 374 -35.37 12.36 1.21
CA VAL A 374 -34.88 12.88 -0.07
C VAL A 374 -35.03 14.39 -0.09
N VAL A 375 -33.91 15.10 -0.14
CA VAL A 375 -33.90 16.56 -0.16
C VAL A 375 -32.99 17.07 -1.29
N PRO A 376 -33.46 17.98 -2.16
CA PRO A 376 -32.60 18.65 -3.14
C PRO A 376 -31.54 19.51 -2.43
N VAL A 377 -30.30 19.45 -2.89
CA VAL A 377 -29.17 20.20 -2.31
C VAL A 377 -28.69 21.23 -3.31
N GLN A 378 -28.58 22.48 -2.87
CA GLN A 378 -27.86 23.51 -3.61
C GLN A 378 -26.36 23.23 -3.50
N VAL A 379 -25.73 22.93 -4.63
CA VAL A 379 -24.28 22.81 -4.76
C VAL A 379 -23.89 23.80 -5.84
N ASP A 380 -22.92 24.68 -5.58
CA ASP A 380 -22.49 25.63 -6.60
C ASP A 380 -21.92 24.89 -7.82
N GLU A 381 -21.98 25.50 -8.99
CA GLU A 381 -21.62 24.82 -10.24
C GLU A 381 -20.12 24.43 -10.29
N GLY A 382 -19.25 25.20 -9.64
CA GLY A 382 -17.82 24.89 -9.53
C GLY A 382 -17.54 23.77 -8.53
N GLU A 383 -18.29 23.66 -7.44
CA GLU A 383 -18.23 22.58 -6.46
C GLU A 383 -18.80 21.29 -7.08
N ARG A 384 -19.86 21.39 -7.89
CA ARG A 384 -20.39 20.27 -8.69
C ARG A 384 -19.34 19.75 -9.68
N ASP A 385 -18.69 20.64 -10.43
CA ASP A 385 -17.67 20.25 -11.41
C ASP A 385 -16.40 19.68 -10.74
N ARG A 386 -15.99 20.23 -9.59
CA ARG A 386 -14.91 19.66 -8.77
C ARG A 386 -15.26 18.27 -8.25
N LEU A 387 -16.47 18.07 -7.74
CA LEU A 387 -16.94 16.75 -7.29
C LEU A 387 -16.97 15.76 -8.46
N MET A 388 -17.41 16.20 -9.64
CA MET A 388 -17.42 15.39 -10.87
C MET A 388 -16.02 14.98 -11.32
N LYS A 389 -15.06 15.92 -11.34
CA LYS A 389 -13.67 15.66 -11.73
C LYS A 389 -12.96 14.73 -10.75
N SER A 390 -13.16 14.94 -9.45
CA SER A 390 -12.54 14.11 -8.39
C SER A 390 -12.95 12.64 -8.42
N LEU A 391 -14.07 12.32 -9.08
CA LEU A 391 -14.60 10.97 -9.20
C LEU A 391 -14.13 10.28 -10.48
N GLN A 392 -13.87 11.03 -11.55
CA GLN A 392 -13.22 10.52 -12.77
C GLN A 392 -11.76 10.14 -12.50
N GLU A 393 -11.00 10.98 -11.79
CA GLU A 393 -9.61 10.64 -11.41
C GLU A 393 -9.53 9.36 -10.55
N ASN A 394 -10.56 9.06 -9.74
CA ASN A 394 -10.65 7.81 -8.98
C ASN A 394 -10.93 6.58 -9.87
N LEU A 395 -11.56 6.75 -11.05
CA LEU A 395 -11.86 5.68 -12.01
C LEU A 395 -10.67 5.38 -12.92
N ASP A 396 -9.92 6.40 -13.35
CA ASP A 396 -8.74 6.21 -14.21
C ASP A 396 -7.64 5.42 -13.46
N PHE A 397 -7.50 5.66 -12.15
CA PHE A 397 -6.64 4.86 -11.27
C PHE A 397 -7.11 3.39 -11.09
N PHE A 398 -8.39 3.11 -11.38
CA PHE A 398 -8.96 1.76 -11.33
C PHE A 398 -8.71 1.00 -12.64
N GLU A 399 -8.76 1.67 -13.79
CA GLU A 399 -8.38 1.09 -15.09
C GLU A 399 -6.88 0.82 -15.18
N GLU A 400 -6.02 1.73 -14.71
CA GLU A 400 -4.57 1.55 -14.78
C GLU A 400 -4.04 0.46 -13.81
N ALA A 401 -4.82 0.09 -12.79
CA ALA A 401 -4.47 -0.97 -11.84
C ALA A 401 -5.04 -2.35 -12.19
N CYS A 402 -5.97 -2.44 -13.15
CA CYS A 402 -6.69 -3.66 -13.51
C CYS A 402 -6.78 -3.90 -15.04
N GLY A 403 -6.17 -3.05 -15.85
CA GLY A 403 -6.29 -3.05 -17.31
C GLY A 403 -5.40 -4.04 -18.04
N GLU A 404 -5.48 -5.32 -17.70
CA GLU A 404 -5.12 -6.43 -18.62
C GLU A 404 -6.06 -7.61 -18.34
N ALA A 405 -7.32 -7.50 -18.75
CA ALA A 405 -8.17 -8.65 -19.12
C ALA A 405 -9.58 -8.19 -19.46
N TYR A 406 -9.77 -7.45 -20.55
CA TYR A 406 -10.98 -7.56 -21.39
C TYR A 406 -10.60 -7.10 -22.79
N GLY A 407 -10.03 -8.03 -23.56
CA GLY A 407 -9.97 -7.91 -25.01
C GLY A 407 -11.30 -8.37 -25.59
N ASP A 408 -11.74 -7.61 -26.59
CA ASP A 408 -12.91 -7.82 -27.43
C ASP A 408 -13.08 -9.29 -27.87
N GLU A 409 -14.34 -9.73 -27.94
CA GLU A 409 -14.80 -10.54 -29.06
C GLU A 409 -16.32 -10.35 -29.21
N ASP A 410 -16.71 -10.07 -30.45
CA ASP A 410 -18.05 -9.77 -30.97
C ASP A 410 -19.13 -10.81 -30.63
#